data_AF-A0AAU7DE75-F1
#
_entry.id   AF-A0AAU7DE75-F1
#
_cell.length_a   1.000
_cell.length_b   1.000
_cell.length_c   1.000
_cell.angle_alpha   90.00
_cell.angle_beta   90.00
_cell.angle_gamma   90.00
#
_symmetry.space_group_name_H-M   'P 1'
#
loop_
_entity.id
_entity.type
_entity.pdbx_description
1 polymer ?
#
loop_
_entity_poly.entity_id
_entity_poly.type
_entity_poly.pdbx_seq_one_letter_code
_entity_poly.pdbx_strand_id
1 'polypeptide(L)'
;MTHDVETAAGRDFCIQLMDINDSFGIKSAFQVVPEKRYGVPQDLLDAIRTRGFELNVHDLNHDGHLMKSREEFLRRSAHINQHGRRFQASGFRSAMLHRNLEWYDALDFSYDMSVPNVAHLDPQRGGCCTVFPFFNGKLLELPVTMTQDYSLFHILRDYSLDRWKQQIELIMEHHGLMNFIVHPDYIIGARERQVYESLLDYLRSLKQQEGVWLALPGEVDRWWRERSKMKLVEDGNGWHIEGQGHERARIAYVHQDGGHLSFSFDEQLKESKSTTIRASTAQISEVRPQQDPGPPVLQPRTL
;
A
#
# COMPACT_ATOMS: atom_id res chain seq x y z
N MET A 1 5.72 -3.10 -2.57
CA MET A 1 7.09 -2.63 -2.86
C MET A 1 7.07 -1.79 -4.13
N THR A 2 7.69 -0.62 -4.15
CA THR A 2 7.71 0.28 -5.32
C THR A 2 9.11 0.84 -5.57
N HIS A 3 9.41 1.19 -6.83
CA HIS A 3 10.72 1.60 -7.30
C HIS A 3 10.66 2.87 -8.14
N ASP A 4 11.19 3.96 -7.59
CA ASP A 4 11.32 5.24 -8.30
C ASP A 4 12.61 5.23 -9.13
N VAL A 5 12.45 5.22 -10.46
CA VAL A 5 13.57 5.14 -11.41
C VAL A 5 13.97 6.55 -11.82
N GLU A 6 15.04 7.10 -11.25
CA GLU A 6 15.32 8.54 -11.36
C GLU A 6 16.41 8.89 -12.39
N THR A 7 17.34 7.98 -12.67
CA THR A 7 18.47 8.19 -13.59
C THR A 7 18.62 7.05 -14.62
N ALA A 8 19.47 7.28 -15.62
CA ALA A 8 19.83 6.26 -16.61
C ALA A 8 20.47 5.02 -15.96
N ALA A 9 21.26 5.19 -14.90
CA ALA A 9 21.87 4.08 -14.18
C ALA A 9 20.81 3.20 -13.48
N GLY A 10 19.83 3.83 -12.82
CA GLY A 10 18.70 3.11 -12.22
C GLY A 10 17.86 2.39 -13.27
N ARG A 11 17.58 3.05 -14.40
CA ARG A 11 16.89 2.43 -15.55
C ARG A 11 17.62 1.19 -16.05
N ASP A 12 18.93 1.28 -16.27
CA ASP A 12 19.73 0.17 -16.82
C ASP A 12 19.84 -1.00 -15.83
N PHE A 13 19.71 -0.72 -14.53
CA PHE A 13 19.67 -1.73 -13.47
C PHE A 13 18.31 -2.42 -13.32
N CYS A 14 17.22 -1.90 -13.90
CA CYS A 14 15.86 -2.42 -13.68
C CYS A 14 15.69 -3.90 -14.05
N ILE A 15 16.35 -4.40 -15.11
CA ILE A 15 16.27 -5.82 -15.49
C ILE A 15 16.83 -6.71 -14.38
N GLN A 16 18.01 -6.36 -13.88
CA GLN A 16 18.64 -7.09 -12.77
C GLN A 16 17.83 -6.95 -11.48
N LEU A 17 17.24 -5.77 -11.22
CA LEU A 17 16.38 -5.57 -10.06
C LEU A 17 15.11 -6.43 -10.12
N MET A 18 14.54 -6.64 -11.30
CA MET A 18 13.44 -7.61 -11.48
C MET A 18 13.90 -9.04 -11.21
N ASP A 19 15.12 -9.43 -11.62
CA ASP A 19 15.67 -10.75 -11.29
C ASP A 19 15.83 -10.95 -9.78
N ILE A 20 16.31 -9.92 -9.07
CA ILE A 20 16.41 -9.93 -7.61
C ILE A 20 15.01 -10.12 -7.00
N ASN A 21 14.06 -9.26 -7.35
CA ASN A 21 12.67 -9.36 -6.88
C ASN A 21 12.05 -10.75 -7.12
N ASP A 22 12.25 -11.31 -8.32
CA ASP A 22 11.76 -12.64 -8.69
C ASP A 22 12.38 -13.75 -7.85
N SER A 23 13.67 -13.65 -7.50
CA SER A 23 14.33 -14.64 -6.65
C SER A 23 13.73 -14.72 -5.23
N PHE A 24 13.07 -13.65 -4.76
CA PHE A 24 12.31 -13.63 -3.51
C PHE A 24 10.81 -13.87 -3.70
N GLY A 25 10.32 -14.00 -4.94
CA GLY A 25 8.90 -14.16 -5.26
C GLY A 25 8.05 -12.93 -4.95
N ILE A 26 8.65 -11.73 -5.02
CA ILE A 26 7.99 -10.45 -4.71
C ILE A 26 7.90 -9.62 -5.98
N LYS A 27 6.69 -9.36 -6.47
CA LYS A 27 6.48 -8.39 -7.55
C LYS A 27 6.41 -6.98 -6.98
N SER A 28 6.95 -6.03 -7.75
CA SER A 28 7.02 -4.62 -7.40
C SER A 28 6.49 -3.74 -8.53
N ALA A 29 6.22 -2.48 -8.20
CA ALA A 29 5.89 -1.48 -9.20
C ALA A 29 7.10 -0.61 -9.51
N PHE A 30 7.29 -0.26 -10.77
CA PHE A 30 8.32 0.65 -11.27
C PHE A 30 7.69 1.96 -11.72
N GLN A 31 8.08 3.05 -11.08
CA GLN A 31 7.67 4.41 -11.37
C GLN A 31 8.73 5.03 -12.29
N VAL A 32 8.37 5.21 -13.57
CA VAL A 32 9.30 5.65 -14.62
C VAL A 32 9.07 7.12 -14.94
N VAL A 33 10.15 7.91 -14.95
CA VAL A 33 10.11 9.32 -15.39
C VAL A 33 10.08 9.36 -16.91
N PRO A 34 9.00 9.87 -17.54
CA PRO A 34 8.80 9.71 -18.97
C PRO A 34 9.63 10.66 -19.85
N GLU A 35 10.10 11.79 -19.31
CA GLU A 35 10.82 12.81 -20.09
C GLU A 35 12.12 13.29 -19.42
N LYS A 36 13.07 13.72 -20.26
CA LYS A 36 14.32 14.45 -19.93
C LYS A 36 15.36 13.77 -19.01
N ARG A 37 15.00 12.79 -18.18
CA ARG A 37 15.97 12.10 -17.29
C ARG A 37 16.80 11.07 -18.03
N TYR A 38 16.14 10.26 -18.85
CA TYR A 38 16.74 9.19 -19.64
C TYR A 38 15.80 8.80 -20.78
N GLY A 39 16.31 8.13 -21.81
CA GLY A 39 15.45 7.48 -22.80
C GLY A 39 14.69 6.33 -22.16
N VAL A 40 13.43 6.13 -22.50
CA VAL A 40 12.62 5.01 -21.99
C VAL A 40 12.42 4.01 -23.13
N PRO A 41 13.24 2.95 -23.24
CA PRO A 41 13.12 1.97 -24.31
C PRO A 41 11.81 1.20 -24.18
N GLN A 42 11.14 0.93 -25.30
CA GLN A 42 9.90 0.13 -25.31
C GLN A 42 10.14 -1.27 -24.73
N ASP A 43 11.28 -1.89 -25.05
CA ASP A 43 11.67 -3.21 -24.55
C ASP A 43 11.72 -3.28 -23.01
N LEU A 44 12.12 -2.18 -22.34
CA LEU A 44 12.09 -2.12 -20.88
C LEU A 44 10.65 -2.12 -20.35
N LEU A 45 9.77 -1.31 -20.96
CA LEU A 45 8.35 -1.24 -20.57
C LEU A 45 7.66 -2.60 -20.77
N ASP A 46 7.97 -3.27 -21.88
CA ASP A 46 7.40 -4.57 -22.21
C ASP A 46 7.95 -5.67 -21.30
N ALA A 47 9.23 -5.60 -20.93
CA ALA A 47 9.83 -6.51 -19.96
C ALA A 47 9.17 -6.39 -18.58
N ILE A 48 8.95 -5.16 -18.07
CA ILE A 48 8.26 -4.92 -16.79
C ILE A 48 6.88 -5.60 -16.80
N ARG A 49 6.07 -5.34 -17.83
CA ARG A 49 4.71 -5.91 -17.92
C ARG A 49 4.70 -7.41 -18.11
N THR A 50 5.49 -7.93 -19.06
CA THR A 50 5.50 -9.36 -19.42
C THR A 50 5.96 -10.23 -18.25
N ARG A 51 6.84 -9.69 -17.40
CA ARG A 51 7.29 -10.36 -16.17
C ARG A 51 6.31 -10.22 -15.01
N GLY A 52 5.18 -9.52 -15.17
CA GLY A 52 4.16 -9.36 -14.13
C GLY A 52 4.53 -8.33 -13.06
N PHE A 53 5.45 -7.41 -13.35
CA PHE A 53 5.67 -6.21 -12.56
C PHE A 53 4.73 -5.09 -13.02
N GLU A 54 4.49 -4.11 -12.16
CA GLU A 54 3.63 -2.97 -12.50
C GLU A 54 4.44 -1.79 -13.02
N LEU A 55 3.93 -1.10 -14.04
CA LEU A 55 4.53 0.09 -14.61
C LEU A 55 3.66 1.31 -14.29
N ASN A 56 4.28 2.34 -13.74
CA ASN A 56 3.63 3.59 -13.33
C ASN A 56 4.39 4.82 -13.86
N VAL A 57 3.70 5.96 -13.90
CA VAL A 57 4.30 7.24 -14.30
C VAL A 57 4.85 7.95 -13.08
N HIS A 58 6.11 8.38 -13.16
CA HIS A 58 6.77 9.16 -12.12
C HIS A 58 7.01 10.59 -12.57
N ASP A 59 6.13 11.51 -12.15
CA ASP A 59 6.16 12.90 -12.58
C ASP A 59 6.13 13.04 -14.12
N LEU A 60 6.52 14.20 -14.66
CA LEU A 60 6.78 14.37 -16.08
C LEU A 60 8.26 14.25 -16.38
N ASN A 61 9.10 14.97 -15.65
CA ASN A 61 10.53 15.08 -15.91
C ASN A 61 11.38 15.19 -14.64
N HIS A 62 10.74 15.15 -13.47
CA HIS A 62 11.38 15.09 -12.17
C HIS A 62 12.30 16.30 -11.87
N ASP A 63 11.89 17.49 -12.33
CA ASP A 63 12.59 18.77 -12.07
C ASP A 63 12.13 19.49 -10.79
N GLY A 64 11.16 18.91 -10.06
CA GLY A 64 10.61 19.49 -8.83
C GLY A 64 9.66 20.67 -9.06
N HIS A 65 9.26 20.97 -10.30
CA HIS A 65 8.41 22.12 -10.63
C HIS A 65 6.98 21.75 -11.04
N LEU A 66 6.59 20.47 -10.95
CA LEU A 66 5.22 20.03 -11.26
C LEU A 66 4.17 20.81 -10.46
N MET A 67 4.43 21.08 -9.18
CA MET A 67 3.51 21.81 -8.28
C MET A 67 3.79 23.31 -8.19
N LYS A 68 4.57 23.90 -9.12
CA LYS A 68 4.99 25.31 -9.04
C LYS A 68 3.81 26.29 -9.10
N SER A 69 2.82 26.01 -9.93
CA SER A 69 1.56 26.75 -10.02
C SER A 69 0.48 25.85 -10.60
N ARG A 70 -0.80 26.18 -10.37
CA ARG A 70 -1.92 25.40 -10.93
C ARG A 70 -1.89 25.38 -12.46
N GLU A 71 -1.54 26.49 -13.10
CA GLU A 71 -1.42 26.56 -14.57
C GLU A 71 -0.34 25.61 -15.10
N GLU A 72 0.85 25.60 -14.48
CA GLU A 72 1.93 24.70 -14.88
C GLU A 72 1.56 23.24 -14.61
N PHE A 73 0.90 22.97 -13.48
CA PHE A 73 0.39 21.64 -13.15
C PHE A 73 -0.58 21.15 -14.22
N LEU A 74 -1.58 21.95 -14.61
CA LEU A 74 -2.55 21.60 -15.66
C LEU A 74 -1.89 21.37 -17.02
N ARG A 75 -0.89 22.19 -17.37
CA ARG A 75 -0.12 22.03 -18.61
C ARG A 75 0.64 20.71 -18.61
N ARG A 76 1.31 20.38 -17.50
CA ARG A 76 2.09 19.14 -17.38
C ARG A 76 1.21 17.91 -17.22
N SER A 77 0.08 18.00 -16.50
CA SER A 77 -0.83 16.88 -16.30
C SER A 77 -1.38 16.34 -17.62
N ALA A 78 -1.63 17.21 -18.61
CA ALA A 78 -2.00 16.79 -19.96
C ALA A 78 -0.96 15.85 -20.60
N HIS A 79 0.34 16.15 -20.45
CA HIS A 79 1.44 15.32 -20.93
C HIS A 79 1.60 14.05 -20.08
N ILE A 80 1.51 14.17 -18.76
CA ILE A 80 1.57 13.04 -17.82
C ILE A 80 0.46 12.03 -18.15
N ASN A 81 -0.77 12.48 -18.39
CA ASN A 81 -1.91 11.63 -18.76
C ASN A 81 -1.69 10.97 -20.13
N GLN A 82 -1.04 11.65 -21.09
CA GLN A 82 -0.65 11.05 -22.36
C GLN A 82 0.35 9.91 -22.16
N HIS A 83 1.36 10.10 -21.31
CA HIS A 83 2.31 9.06 -20.94
C HIS A 83 1.63 7.93 -20.16
N GLY A 84 0.68 8.24 -19.27
CA GLY A 84 -0.12 7.24 -18.56
C GLY A 84 -0.84 6.30 -19.53
N ARG A 85 -1.51 6.85 -20.55
CA ARG A 85 -2.14 6.06 -21.62
C ARG A 85 -1.12 5.26 -22.43
N ARG A 86 0.00 5.86 -22.84
CA ARG A 86 1.07 5.19 -23.61
C ARG A 86 1.71 4.03 -22.83
N PHE A 87 1.92 4.24 -21.54
CA PHE A 87 2.50 3.25 -20.64
C PHE A 87 1.47 2.24 -20.14
N GLN A 88 0.18 2.44 -20.43
CA GLN A 88 -0.92 1.66 -19.83
C GLN A 88 -0.81 1.64 -18.29
N ALA A 89 -0.33 2.74 -17.73
CA ALA A 89 -0.09 2.90 -16.31
C ALA A 89 -1.39 3.31 -15.62
N SER A 90 -1.72 2.62 -14.52
CA SER A 90 -2.86 2.97 -13.68
C SER A 90 -2.45 3.85 -12.49
N GLY A 91 -1.17 3.89 -12.15
CA GLY A 91 -0.63 4.65 -11.04
C GLY A 91 0.24 5.84 -11.44
N PHE A 92 0.22 6.84 -10.57
CA PHE A 92 1.08 8.02 -10.62
C PHE A 92 1.88 8.17 -9.32
N ARG A 93 3.05 8.81 -9.41
CA ARG A 93 3.80 9.34 -8.26
C ARG A 93 4.48 10.64 -8.64
N SER A 94 4.32 11.69 -7.84
CA SER A 94 4.97 12.98 -8.06
C SER A 94 6.44 12.95 -7.63
N ALA A 95 7.25 13.77 -8.30
CA ALA A 95 8.65 13.90 -7.97
C ALA A 95 8.82 14.48 -6.56
N MET A 96 9.74 13.89 -5.78
CA MET A 96 10.03 14.27 -4.40
C MET A 96 8.81 14.33 -3.46
N LEU A 97 7.71 13.64 -3.82
CA LEU A 97 6.43 13.67 -3.09
C LEU A 97 5.84 15.09 -2.95
N HIS A 98 6.17 15.99 -3.87
CA HIS A 98 5.53 17.30 -3.96
C HIS A 98 4.05 17.12 -4.34
N ARG A 99 3.16 17.71 -3.56
CA ARG A 99 1.73 17.39 -3.63
C ARG A 99 0.84 18.60 -3.39
N ASN A 100 -0.23 18.66 -4.16
CA ASN A 100 -1.40 19.50 -3.92
C ASN A 100 -2.66 18.71 -4.32
N LEU A 101 -3.31 18.12 -3.32
CA LEU A 101 -4.44 17.19 -3.50
C LEU A 101 -5.63 17.85 -4.21
N GLU A 102 -5.81 19.17 -4.07
CA GLU A 102 -6.90 19.90 -4.72
C GLU A 102 -6.77 19.95 -6.25
N TRP A 103 -5.57 19.68 -6.79
CA TRP A 103 -5.30 19.72 -8.23
C TRP A 103 -5.35 18.34 -8.88
N TYR A 104 -5.45 17.27 -8.09
CA TYR A 104 -5.33 15.89 -8.59
C TYR A 104 -6.51 15.47 -9.46
N ASP A 105 -7.60 16.24 -9.50
CA ASP A 105 -8.71 16.05 -10.43
C ASP A 105 -8.27 16.08 -11.91
N ALA A 106 -7.17 16.77 -12.22
CA ALA A 106 -6.59 16.83 -13.57
C ALA A 106 -5.72 15.61 -13.96
N LEU A 107 -5.50 14.67 -13.04
CA LEU A 107 -4.75 13.43 -13.30
C LEU A 107 -5.71 12.31 -13.71
N ASP A 108 -5.39 11.62 -14.81
CA ASP A 108 -6.20 10.52 -15.37
C ASP A 108 -5.65 9.14 -14.97
N PHE A 109 -5.43 8.96 -13.67
CA PHE A 109 -4.94 7.72 -13.08
C PHE A 109 -6.00 7.10 -12.16
N SER A 110 -5.82 5.82 -11.84
CA SER A 110 -6.66 5.13 -10.85
C SER A 110 -6.16 5.40 -9.44
N TYR A 111 -4.84 5.48 -9.24
CA TYR A 111 -4.27 5.73 -7.92
C TYR A 111 -3.03 6.62 -7.96
N ASP A 112 -2.76 7.26 -6.83
CA ASP A 112 -1.54 8.03 -6.55
C ASP A 112 -0.78 7.41 -5.36
N MET A 113 0.52 7.65 -5.31
CA MET A 113 1.41 7.24 -4.22
C MET A 113 2.35 8.37 -3.79
N SER A 114 1.84 9.61 -3.69
CA SER A 114 2.64 10.80 -3.46
C SER A 114 2.48 11.40 -2.06
N VAL A 115 1.54 10.90 -1.25
CA VAL A 115 1.25 11.48 0.07
C VAL A 115 1.87 10.59 1.16
N PRO A 116 2.86 11.08 1.92
CA PRO A 116 3.34 10.34 3.08
C PRO A 116 2.31 10.35 4.21
N ASN A 117 2.27 9.28 5.01
CA ASN A 117 1.47 9.25 6.23
C ASN A 117 1.93 10.34 7.20
N VAL A 118 3.24 10.49 7.37
CA VAL A 118 3.90 11.55 8.11
C VAL A 118 5.18 11.90 7.37
N ALA A 119 5.27 13.11 6.80
CA ALA A 119 6.55 13.58 6.26
C ALA A 119 7.54 13.83 7.40
N HIS A 120 8.77 13.31 7.25
CA HIS A 120 9.84 13.53 8.22
C HIS A 120 11.03 14.25 7.59
N LEU A 121 11.66 13.61 6.60
CA LEU A 121 12.81 14.15 5.86
C LEU A 121 12.45 14.53 4.42
N ASP A 122 11.16 14.54 4.10
CA ASP A 122 10.63 14.90 2.80
C ASP A 122 10.69 16.42 2.58
N PRO A 123 10.90 16.90 1.35
CA PRO A 123 10.99 18.34 1.06
C PRO A 123 9.73 19.13 1.43
N GLN A 124 8.57 18.48 1.36
CA GLN A 124 7.28 19.08 1.72
C GLN A 124 6.72 18.46 3.00
N ARG A 125 6.61 19.31 4.04
CA ARG A 125 6.00 18.98 5.35
C ARG A 125 4.55 18.52 5.24
N GLY A 126 4.07 17.86 6.29
CA GLY A 126 2.69 17.39 6.42
C GLY A 126 2.53 15.94 5.97
N GLY A 127 1.33 15.39 6.09
CA GLY A 127 1.03 14.02 5.71
C GLY A 127 -0.46 13.75 5.86
N CYS A 128 -0.90 12.55 5.51
CA CYS A 128 -2.31 12.18 5.61
C CYS A 128 -2.71 11.59 6.96
N CYS A 129 -1.77 11.39 7.90
CA CYS A 129 -2.00 10.85 9.24
C CYS A 129 -2.75 9.50 9.23
N THR A 130 -2.60 8.71 8.17
CA THR A 130 -3.23 7.39 8.03
C THR A 130 -2.26 6.42 7.37
N VAL A 131 -2.34 5.16 7.77
CA VAL A 131 -1.66 4.02 7.13
C VAL A 131 -2.56 3.30 6.14
N PHE A 132 -3.79 3.78 5.94
CA PHE A 132 -4.78 3.19 5.04
C PHE A 132 -4.93 4.01 3.77
N PRO A 133 -5.17 3.35 2.62
CA PRO A 133 -5.61 4.01 1.41
C PRO A 133 -6.90 4.83 1.61
N PHE A 134 -7.01 5.95 0.89
CA PHE A 134 -8.19 6.82 0.96
C PHE A 134 -8.48 7.45 -0.41
N PHE A 135 -9.75 7.78 -0.67
CA PHE A 135 -10.14 8.39 -1.94
C PHE A 135 -9.94 9.91 -1.90
N ASN A 136 -9.27 10.45 -2.92
CA ASN A 136 -9.28 11.86 -3.28
C ASN A 136 -10.06 12.03 -4.59
N GLY A 137 -11.37 12.25 -4.47
CA GLY A 137 -12.28 12.19 -5.61
C GLY A 137 -12.27 10.80 -6.27
N LYS A 138 -11.92 10.73 -7.56
CA LYS A 138 -11.83 9.45 -8.30
C LYS A 138 -10.54 8.68 -8.03
N LEU A 139 -9.48 9.35 -7.58
CA LEU A 139 -8.16 8.77 -7.35
C LEU A 139 -8.12 8.10 -5.98
N LEU A 140 -7.50 6.92 -5.90
CA LEU A 140 -7.15 6.33 -4.64
C LEU A 140 -5.73 6.76 -4.25
N GLU A 141 -5.56 7.39 -3.10
CA GLU A 141 -4.24 7.57 -2.50
C GLU A 141 -3.79 6.28 -1.81
N LEU A 142 -2.61 5.80 -2.16
CA LEU A 142 -1.89 4.74 -1.48
C LEU A 142 -0.74 5.39 -0.71
N PRO A 143 -0.94 5.76 0.57
CA PRO A 143 0.01 6.61 1.27
C PRO A 143 1.40 5.96 1.36
N VAL A 144 2.45 6.78 1.31
CA VAL A 144 3.82 6.33 1.61
C VAL A 144 3.94 6.19 3.11
N THR A 145 4.17 4.97 3.60
CA THR A 145 4.14 4.66 5.04
C THR A 145 5.49 4.22 5.59
N MET A 146 6.42 3.86 4.71
CA MET A 146 7.76 3.42 5.08
C MET A 146 8.77 4.53 4.80
N THR A 147 9.82 4.60 5.63
CA THR A 147 10.96 5.49 5.37
C THR A 147 11.59 5.15 4.01
N GLN A 148 11.89 6.17 3.21
CA GLN A 148 12.52 5.97 1.90
C GLN A 148 13.98 5.55 2.05
N ASP A 149 14.47 4.74 1.13
CA ASP A 149 15.87 4.31 1.07
C ASP A 149 16.86 5.48 0.96
N TYR A 150 16.51 6.56 0.26
CA TYR A 150 17.34 7.77 0.21
C TYR A 150 17.59 8.35 1.60
N SER A 151 16.54 8.47 2.41
CA SER A 151 16.66 8.96 3.78
C SER A 151 17.54 8.03 4.64
N LEU A 152 17.40 6.71 4.49
CA LEU A 152 18.21 5.75 5.22
C LEU A 152 19.69 5.81 4.80
N PHE A 153 19.98 5.66 3.52
CA PHE A 153 21.35 5.47 3.03
C PHE A 153 22.12 6.78 2.92
N HIS A 154 21.48 7.87 2.48
CA HIS A 154 22.20 9.11 2.16
C HIS A 154 22.13 10.16 3.27
N ILE A 155 21.03 10.21 4.04
CA ILE A 155 20.89 11.17 5.14
C ILE A 155 21.35 10.55 6.46
N LEU A 156 20.74 9.43 6.86
CA LEU A 156 21.01 8.79 8.15
C LEU A 156 22.25 7.91 8.13
N ARG A 157 22.70 7.47 6.95
CA ARG A 157 23.80 6.50 6.75
C ARG A 157 23.58 5.20 7.53
N ASP A 158 22.34 4.78 7.61
CA ASP A 158 21.90 3.56 8.28
C ASP A 158 21.73 2.45 7.23
N TYR A 159 22.44 1.35 7.42
CA TYR A 159 22.43 0.17 6.54
C TYR A 159 21.92 -1.07 7.29
N SER A 160 21.09 -0.86 8.31
CA SER A 160 20.35 -1.91 9.02
C SER A 160 18.90 -2.01 8.52
N LEU A 161 18.16 -3.02 8.99
CA LEU A 161 16.71 -3.13 8.77
C LEU A 161 15.89 -2.52 9.91
N ASP A 162 16.53 -2.01 10.97
CA ASP A 162 15.89 -1.76 12.26
C ASP A 162 14.74 -0.77 12.15
N ARG A 163 14.94 0.32 11.39
CA ARG A 163 13.91 1.33 11.14
C ARG A 163 12.72 0.77 10.38
N TRP A 164 12.97 0.00 9.33
CA TRP A 164 11.88 -0.62 8.58
C TRP A 164 11.14 -1.66 9.41
N LYS A 165 11.84 -2.50 10.18
CA LYS A 165 11.22 -3.48 11.09
C LYS A 165 10.32 -2.81 12.13
N GLN A 166 10.82 -1.75 12.78
CA GLN A 166 10.02 -0.98 13.73
C GLN A 166 8.76 -0.39 13.09
N GLN A 167 8.86 0.16 11.87
CA GLN A 167 7.70 0.69 11.15
C GLN A 167 6.73 -0.41 10.71
N ILE A 168 7.25 -1.56 10.28
CA ILE A 168 6.45 -2.74 9.92
C ILE A 168 5.63 -3.21 11.13
N GLU A 169 6.26 -3.38 12.30
CA GLU A 169 5.59 -3.81 13.53
C GLU A 169 4.42 -2.87 13.88
N LEU A 170 4.66 -1.55 13.89
CA LEU A 170 3.63 -0.55 14.18
C LEU A 170 2.48 -0.57 13.16
N ILE A 171 2.77 -0.77 11.88
CA ILE A 171 1.72 -0.83 10.84
C ILE A 171 0.93 -2.13 10.94
N MET A 172 1.58 -3.25 11.29
CA MET A 172 0.94 -4.55 11.47
C MET A 172 -0.05 -4.55 12.63
N GLU A 173 0.27 -3.87 13.74
CA GLU A 173 -0.66 -3.65 14.88
C GLU A 173 -1.98 -2.99 14.45
N HIS A 174 -1.95 -2.22 13.36
CA HIS A 174 -3.10 -1.52 12.82
C HIS A 174 -3.63 -2.10 11.50
N HIS A 175 -3.10 -3.24 11.03
CA HIS A 175 -3.49 -3.86 9.74
C HIS A 175 -3.40 -2.90 8.54
N GLY A 176 -2.44 -1.97 8.56
CA GLY A 176 -2.29 -0.93 7.55
C GLY A 176 -1.50 -1.34 6.30
N LEU A 177 -1.39 -0.42 5.36
CA LEU A 177 -0.56 -0.58 4.15
C LEU A 177 0.91 -0.29 4.46
N MET A 178 1.80 -1.21 4.08
CA MET A 178 3.25 -1.00 4.06
C MET A 178 3.69 -0.63 2.64
N ASN A 179 3.90 0.67 2.39
CA ASN A 179 4.29 1.20 1.09
C ASN A 179 5.73 1.72 1.11
N PHE A 180 6.62 0.97 0.46
CA PHE A 180 8.05 1.23 0.36
C PHE A 180 8.41 1.95 -0.93
N ILE A 181 9.33 2.91 -0.84
CA ILE A 181 10.03 3.52 -1.99
C ILE A 181 11.49 3.10 -1.91
N VAL A 182 11.95 2.37 -2.93
CA VAL A 182 13.35 1.96 -3.10
C VAL A 182 13.81 2.32 -4.50
N HIS A 183 14.78 3.20 -4.64
CA HIS A 183 15.26 3.66 -5.93
C HIS A 183 16.30 2.67 -6.47
N PRO A 184 16.14 2.13 -7.69
CA PRO A 184 17.16 1.29 -8.31
C PRO A 184 18.52 1.99 -8.36
N ASP A 185 18.50 3.33 -8.51
CA ASP A 185 19.64 4.24 -8.51
C ASP A 185 20.56 4.09 -7.28
N TYR A 186 19.99 3.79 -6.11
CA TYR A 186 20.74 3.76 -4.84
C TYR A 186 21.15 2.35 -4.41
N ILE A 187 20.61 1.30 -5.05
CA ILE A 187 20.89 -0.10 -4.69
C ILE A 187 21.71 -0.86 -5.75
N ILE A 188 22.41 -0.15 -6.64
CA ILE A 188 23.41 -0.74 -7.54
C ILE A 188 24.61 -1.24 -6.73
N GLY A 189 25.01 -0.47 -5.72
CA GLY A 189 26.11 -0.77 -4.81
C GLY A 189 25.83 -2.02 -3.96
N ALA A 190 26.85 -2.85 -3.74
CA ALA A 190 26.68 -4.14 -3.06
C ALA A 190 26.14 -4.01 -1.63
N ARG A 191 26.54 -2.97 -0.89
CA ARG A 191 26.11 -2.75 0.50
C ARG A 191 24.63 -2.42 0.57
N GLU A 192 24.19 -1.40 -0.17
CA GLU A 192 22.80 -0.97 -0.24
C GLU A 192 21.90 -2.10 -0.78
N ARG A 193 22.38 -2.82 -1.80
CA ARG A 193 21.71 -4.00 -2.35
C ARG A 193 21.51 -5.10 -1.32
N GLN A 194 22.52 -5.39 -0.50
CA GLN A 194 22.42 -6.41 0.55
C GLN A 194 21.34 -6.07 1.58
N VAL A 195 21.20 -4.79 1.93
CA VAL A 195 20.12 -4.33 2.82
C VAL A 195 18.76 -4.55 2.15
N TYR A 196 18.63 -4.20 0.88
CA TYR A 196 17.40 -4.41 0.12
C TYR A 196 17.01 -5.90 -0.01
N GLU A 197 17.96 -6.78 -0.36
CA GLU A 197 17.74 -8.23 -0.38
C GLU A 197 17.32 -8.78 0.99
N SER A 198 17.91 -8.27 2.07
CA SER A 198 17.52 -8.64 3.45
C SER A 198 16.10 -8.16 3.78
N LEU A 199 15.68 -7.00 3.29
CA LEU A 199 14.30 -6.54 3.42
C LEU A 199 13.34 -7.47 2.66
N LEU A 200 13.66 -7.85 1.42
CA LEU A 200 12.83 -8.77 0.64
C LEU A 200 12.67 -10.12 1.34
N ASP A 201 13.75 -10.66 1.90
CA ASP A 201 13.71 -11.90 2.68
C ASP A 201 12.77 -11.79 3.89
N TYR A 202 12.87 -10.67 4.62
CA TYR A 202 12.01 -10.41 5.77
C TYR A 202 10.52 -10.24 5.38
N LEU A 203 10.22 -9.54 4.29
CA LEU A 203 8.84 -9.42 3.79
C LEU A 203 8.28 -10.78 3.35
N ARG A 204 9.13 -11.63 2.75
CA ARG A 204 8.77 -13.01 2.40
C ARG A 204 8.46 -13.84 3.65
N SER A 205 9.23 -13.71 4.73
CA SER A 205 8.94 -14.43 5.98
C SER A 205 7.63 -13.96 6.61
N LEU A 206 7.34 -12.66 6.59
CA LEU A 206 6.07 -12.12 7.08
C LEU A 206 4.86 -12.63 6.28
N LYS A 207 4.99 -12.77 4.96
CA LYS A 207 3.95 -13.41 4.15
C LYS A 207 3.66 -14.85 4.61
N GLN A 208 4.70 -15.61 4.95
CA GLN A 208 4.56 -17.02 5.34
C GLN A 208 4.06 -17.19 6.78
N GLN A 209 4.48 -16.33 7.70
CA GLN A 209 4.23 -16.47 9.14
C GLN A 209 2.96 -15.73 9.58
N GLU A 210 2.71 -14.57 8.98
CA GLU A 210 1.69 -13.60 9.45
C GLU A 210 0.60 -13.34 8.39
N GLY A 211 0.63 -14.06 7.26
CA GLY A 211 -0.35 -13.92 6.19
C GLY A 211 -0.34 -12.54 5.51
N VAL A 212 0.80 -11.82 5.54
CA VAL A 212 0.92 -10.50 4.90
C VAL A 212 0.68 -10.61 3.40
N TRP A 213 -0.27 -9.81 2.91
CA TRP A 213 -0.57 -9.72 1.49
C TRP A 213 0.50 -8.89 0.76
N LEU A 214 1.43 -9.58 0.08
CA LEU A 214 2.38 -8.95 -0.84
C LEU A 214 1.66 -8.67 -2.17
N ALA A 215 1.35 -7.39 -2.39
CA ALA A 215 0.52 -6.94 -3.51
C ALA A 215 1.23 -5.87 -4.35
N LEU A 216 0.90 -5.83 -5.64
CA LEU A 216 1.13 -4.68 -6.50
C LEU A 216 0.15 -3.54 -6.15
N PRO A 217 0.56 -2.26 -6.25
CA PRO A 217 -0.32 -1.11 -6.02
C PRO A 217 -1.67 -1.18 -6.75
N GLY A 218 -1.71 -1.62 -8.02
CA GLY A 218 -2.94 -1.78 -8.78
C GLY A 218 -3.87 -2.88 -8.25
N GLU A 219 -3.34 -3.89 -7.55
CA GLU A 219 -4.15 -4.89 -6.86
C GLU A 219 -4.78 -4.32 -5.60
N VAL A 220 -4.05 -3.49 -4.85
CA VAL A 220 -4.56 -2.75 -3.69
C VAL A 220 -5.65 -1.78 -4.13
N ASP A 221 -5.46 -1.05 -5.23
CA ASP A 221 -6.46 -0.16 -5.81
C ASP A 221 -7.76 -0.89 -6.16
N ARG A 222 -7.66 -2.01 -6.89
CA ARG A 222 -8.82 -2.84 -7.22
C ARG A 222 -9.56 -3.31 -5.97
N TRP A 223 -8.81 -3.84 -5.00
CA TRP A 223 -9.38 -4.30 -3.73
C TRP A 223 -10.10 -3.17 -2.99
N TRP A 224 -9.49 -1.99 -2.87
CA TRP A 224 -10.09 -0.89 -2.11
C TRP A 224 -11.38 -0.37 -2.73
N ARG A 225 -11.46 -0.38 -4.07
CA ARG A 225 -12.67 -0.01 -4.83
C ARG A 225 -13.75 -1.06 -4.79
N GLU A 226 -13.40 -2.34 -4.81
CA GLU A 226 -14.36 -3.43 -4.59
C GLU A 226 -14.92 -3.33 -3.17
N ARG A 227 -14.04 -3.24 -2.17
CA ARG A 227 -14.39 -3.10 -0.75
C ARG A 227 -15.32 -1.92 -0.50
N SER A 228 -15.10 -0.76 -1.12
CA SER A 228 -15.95 0.42 -0.90
C SER A 228 -17.38 0.28 -1.46
N LYS A 229 -17.63 -0.71 -2.32
CA LYS A 229 -18.94 -1.01 -2.89
C LYS A 229 -19.63 -2.20 -2.21
N MET A 230 -18.91 -2.96 -1.38
CA MET A 230 -19.48 -4.07 -0.61
C MET A 230 -20.46 -3.57 0.43
N LYS A 231 -21.42 -4.42 0.78
CA LYS A 231 -22.42 -4.17 1.81
C LYS A 231 -22.44 -5.32 2.80
N LEU A 232 -22.61 -4.96 4.08
CA LEU A 232 -23.01 -5.91 5.11
C LEU A 232 -24.53 -6.02 5.07
N VAL A 233 -25.03 -7.24 4.90
CA VAL A 233 -26.45 -7.55 4.83
C VAL A 233 -26.77 -8.53 5.94
N GLU A 234 -27.88 -8.29 6.64
CA GLU A 234 -28.39 -9.21 7.67
C GLU A 234 -29.64 -9.89 7.11
N ASP A 235 -29.66 -11.22 7.15
CA ASP A 235 -30.84 -12.02 6.82
C ASP A 235 -31.15 -13.06 7.91
N GLY A 236 -32.11 -13.95 7.65
CA GLY A 236 -32.52 -14.98 8.61
C GLY A 236 -31.42 -15.96 9.04
N ASN A 237 -30.25 -15.95 8.37
CA ASN A 237 -29.08 -16.77 8.69
C ASN A 237 -27.94 -15.96 9.35
N GLY A 238 -28.11 -14.66 9.57
CA GLY A 238 -27.12 -13.77 10.19
C GLY A 238 -26.53 -12.75 9.22
N TRP A 239 -25.35 -12.21 9.57
CA TRP A 239 -24.64 -11.24 8.74
C TRP A 239 -23.84 -11.91 7.63
N HIS A 240 -23.92 -11.38 6.41
CA HIS A 240 -23.07 -11.75 5.28
C HIS A 240 -22.61 -10.52 4.48
N ILE A 241 -21.66 -10.73 3.59
CA ILE A 241 -21.10 -9.68 2.72
C ILE A 241 -21.63 -9.87 1.30
N GLU A 242 -22.24 -8.83 0.75
CA GLU A 242 -22.62 -8.77 -0.66
C GLU A 242 -21.73 -7.80 -1.44
N GLY A 243 -21.43 -8.15 -2.69
CA GLY A 243 -20.62 -7.33 -3.60
C GLY A 243 -19.58 -8.15 -4.37
N GLN A 244 -19.05 -7.55 -5.43
CA GLN A 244 -17.93 -8.13 -6.17
C GLN A 244 -16.70 -8.21 -5.25
N GLY A 245 -16.02 -9.36 -5.24
CA GLY A 245 -14.80 -9.58 -4.47
C GLY A 245 -15.03 -9.95 -3.00
N HIS A 246 -16.28 -10.18 -2.57
CA HIS A 246 -16.63 -10.45 -1.17
C HIS A 246 -15.95 -11.72 -0.62
N GLU A 247 -15.55 -12.66 -1.48
CA GLU A 247 -14.82 -13.87 -1.10
C GLU A 247 -13.44 -13.58 -0.47
N ARG A 248 -12.89 -12.39 -0.75
CA ARG A 248 -11.64 -11.87 -0.15
C ARG A 248 -11.88 -11.01 1.09
N ALA A 249 -13.13 -10.82 1.50
CA ALA A 249 -13.52 -10.06 2.68
C ALA A 249 -13.93 -10.97 3.83
N ARG A 250 -13.88 -10.46 5.06
CA ARG A 250 -14.44 -11.10 6.25
C ARG A 250 -15.10 -10.07 7.16
N ILE A 251 -16.06 -10.53 7.94
CA ILE A 251 -16.78 -9.72 8.92
C ILE A 251 -15.97 -9.72 10.23
N ALA A 252 -15.69 -8.52 10.72
CA ALA A 252 -15.16 -8.30 12.07
C ALA A 252 -16.24 -7.68 12.95
N TYR A 253 -16.40 -8.21 14.15
CA TYR A 253 -17.26 -7.68 15.19
C TYR A 253 -16.39 -6.91 16.18
N VAL A 254 -16.81 -5.70 16.48
CA VAL A 254 -16.09 -4.81 17.39
C VAL A 254 -16.71 -4.93 18.77
N HIS A 255 -15.87 -5.22 19.75
CA HIS A 255 -16.24 -5.25 21.16
C HIS A 255 -15.52 -4.11 21.88
N GLN A 256 -16.21 -3.50 22.84
CA GLN A 256 -15.62 -2.47 23.69
C GLN A 256 -15.47 -3.05 25.11
N ASP A 257 -14.23 -3.15 25.60
CA ASP A 257 -13.94 -3.59 26.97
C ASP A 257 -13.01 -2.60 27.66
N GLY A 258 -13.44 -2.06 28.80
CA GLY A 258 -12.63 -1.13 29.59
C GLY A 258 -12.16 0.14 28.86
N GLY A 259 -12.82 0.55 27.78
CA GLY A 259 -12.39 1.67 26.92
C GLY A 259 -11.46 1.29 25.76
N HIS A 260 -11.12 0.01 25.62
CA HIS A 260 -10.37 -0.54 24.50
C HIS A 260 -11.31 -1.20 23.49
N LEU A 261 -11.00 -1.06 22.19
CA LEU A 261 -11.70 -1.77 21.12
C LEU A 261 -10.95 -3.08 20.83
N SER A 262 -11.67 -4.19 20.82
CA SER A 262 -11.17 -5.48 20.36
C SER A 262 -12.01 -6.00 19.19
N PHE A 263 -11.42 -6.83 18.34
CA PHE A 263 -12.06 -7.36 17.15
C PHE A 263 -12.12 -8.88 17.23
N SER A 264 -13.28 -9.46 16.89
CA SER A 264 -13.44 -10.90 16.68
C SER A 264 -13.95 -11.17 15.26
N PHE A 265 -13.62 -12.31 14.66
CA PHE A 265 -14.04 -12.66 13.30
C PHE A 265 -15.00 -13.87 13.31
N ASP A 266 -15.86 -14.00 12.28
CA ASP A 266 -16.90 -15.04 12.21
C ASP A 266 -16.42 -16.49 12.44
N GLU A 267 -15.20 -16.84 12.06
CA GLU A 267 -14.65 -18.19 12.29
C GLU A 267 -14.46 -18.48 13.80
N GLN A 268 -14.12 -17.47 14.61
CA GLN A 268 -14.00 -17.58 16.07
C GLN A 268 -15.36 -17.65 16.79
N LEU A 269 -16.43 -17.13 16.18
CA LEU A 269 -17.79 -17.21 16.72
C LEU A 269 -18.42 -18.61 16.56
N LYS A 270 -17.98 -19.40 15.58
CA LYS A 270 -18.40 -20.80 15.44
C LYS A 270 -17.75 -21.71 16.47
N GLU A 271 -16.48 -21.46 16.82
CA GLU A 271 -15.79 -22.22 17.87
C GLU A 271 -16.32 -21.86 19.27
N SER A 272 -16.63 -20.58 19.54
CA SER A 272 -17.18 -20.18 20.85
C SER A 272 -18.61 -20.68 21.10
N LYS A 273 -19.40 -20.94 20.05
CA LYS A 273 -20.73 -21.56 20.14
C LYS A 273 -20.70 -23.09 20.29
N SER A 274 -19.54 -23.75 20.14
CA SER A 274 -19.42 -25.22 20.28
C SER A 274 -19.22 -25.70 21.72
N THR A 275 -19.13 -24.80 22.71
CA THR A 275 -19.15 -25.21 24.12
C THR A 275 -20.60 -25.36 24.57
N THR A 276 -21.18 -26.52 24.26
CA THR A 276 -22.43 -26.97 24.86
C THR A 276 -22.18 -27.19 26.35
N ILE A 277 -22.44 -26.17 27.17
CA ILE A 277 -22.55 -26.33 28.62
C ILE A 277 -23.91 -26.97 28.87
N ARG A 278 -23.87 -28.28 29.15
CA ARG A 278 -24.97 -29.03 29.75
C ARG A 278 -25.45 -28.30 31.01
N ALA A 279 -26.76 -28.12 31.11
CA ALA A 279 -27.40 -27.63 32.30
C ALA A 279 -27.03 -28.51 33.52
N SER A 280 -26.47 -27.88 34.56
CA SER A 280 -26.58 -28.36 35.93
C SER A 280 -26.83 -27.18 36.85
N THR A 281 -27.95 -27.26 37.56
CA THR A 281 -28.43 -26.35 38.61
C THR A 281 -27.39 -26.07 39.70
N ALA A 282 -27.05 -24.79 39.92
CA ALA A 282 -26.83 -24.18 41.25
C ALA A 282 -26.72 -22.64 41.18
N GLN A 283 -27.65 -21.98 41.86
CA GLN A 283 -27.64 -20.66 42.53
C GLN A 283 -26.82 -19.45 41.98
N ILE A 284 -27.60 -18.48 41.48
CA ILE A 284 -27.60 -17.02 41.75
C ILE A 284 -26.26 -16.31 42.03
N SER A 285 -25.79 -15.52 41.06
CA SER A 285 -25.43 -14.11 41.28
C SER A 285 -25.45 -13.30 39.97
N GLU A 286 -26.11 -12.15 40.07
CA GLU A 286 -26.05 -10.93 39.24
C GLU A 286 -25.99 -11.05 37.70
N VAL A 287 -27.17 -10.80 37.11
CA VAL A 287 -27.35 -10.39 35.71
C VAL A 287 -26.59 -9.08 35.47
N ARG A 288 -25.54 -9.11 34.66
CA ARG A 288 -25.03 -7.92 33.94
C ARG A 288 -25.66 -7.89 32.55
N PRO A 289 -26.01 -6.71 32.02
CA PRO A 289 -26.66 -6.62 30.72
C PRO A 289 -25.70 -7.11 29.63
N GLN A 290 -26.21 -7.97 28.74
CA GLN A 290 -25.59 -8.22 27.44
C GLN A 290 -25.39 -6.87 26.77
N GLN A 291 -24.14 -6.47 26.56
CA GLN A 291 -23.81 -5.40 25.64
C GLN A 291 -23.99 -5.97 24.23
N ASP A 292 -24.89 -5.37 23.46
CA ASP A 292 -25.00 -5.64 22.03
C ASP A 292 -23.62 -5.44 21.38
N PRO A 293 -23.17 -6.38 20.53
CA PRO A 293 -21.97 -6.17 19.74
C PRO A 293 -22.16 -4.92 18.88
N GLY A 294 -21.12 -4.07 18.81
CA GLY A 294 -21.13 -2.91 17.94
C GLY A 294 -21.31 -3.30 16.47
N PRO A 295 -21.70 -2.36 15.59
CA PRO A 295 -21.94 -2.66 14.19
C PRO A 295 -20.71 -3.32 13.54
N PRO A 296 -20.89 -4.37 12.72
CA PRO A 296 -19.79 -5.07 12.07
C PRO A 296 -19.03 -4.18 11.07
N VAL A 297 -17.74 -4.47 10.85
CA VAL A 297 -16.87 -3.73 9.91
C VAL A 297 -16.19 -4.71 8.95
N LEU A 298 -16.06 -4.30 7.67
CA LEU A 298 -15.39 -5.07 6.62
C LEU A 298 -13.86 -5.00 6.75
N GLN A 299 -13.23 -6.17 6.88
CA GLN A 299 -11.77 -6.35 6.90
C GLN A 299 -11.32 -7.27 5.74
N PRO A 300 -10.10 -7.08 5.19
CA PRO A 300 -9.52 -8.03 4.24
C PRO A 300 -9.31 -9.40 4.91
N ARG A 301 -9.52 -10.47 4.13
CA ARG A 301 -9.14 -11.83 4.51
C ARG A 301 -7.66 -12.01 4.20
N THR A 302 -6.81 -11.92 5.21
CA THR A 302 -5.47 -12.48 5.12
C THR A 302 -5.62 -14.01 5.05
N LEU A 303 -5.03 -14.62 4.02
CA LEU A 303 -4.96 -16.08 3.88
C LEU A 303 -4.01 -16.68 4.91
#